data_AF-A0A8J4BI01-F1
#
_entry.id   AF-A0A8J4BI01-F1
#
_cell.length_a   1.000
_cell.length_b   1.000
_cell.length_c   1.000
_cell.angle_alpha   90.00
_cell.angle_beta   90.00
_cell.angle_gamma   90.00
#
_symmetry.space_group_name_H-M   'P 1'
#
loop_
_entity.id
_entity.type
_entity.pdbx_description
1 polymer ?
#
loop_
_entity_poly.entity_id
_entity_poly.type
_entity_poly.pdbx_seq_one_letter_code
_entity_poly.pdbx_strand_id
1 'polypeptide(L)'
;MQAIIELNTLINKAIPRSAAHLETLVAPDGSFPAVGRSITCRAGALHILSLAVLKHILPKHLPVGQARTALTRTINRTMNHRAYDKNGWLRIGVIGSQPKLAQSYVCQGSVYVVSAVFLPLGLPSTDPFWTQPELPTTWERVWELKGEIIAEHSGVIK
;
A
#
# COMPACT_ATOMS: atom_id res chain seq x y z
N MET A 1 22.75 2.20 23.12
CA MET A 1 22.59 0.84 22.56
C MET A 1 21.20 0.26 22.89
N GLN A 2 20.76 0.26 24.16
CA GLN A 2 19.43 -0.23 24.59
C GLN A 2 18.24 0.42 23.86
N ALA A 3 18.20 1.76 23.75
CA ALA A 3 17.11 2.47 23.08
C ALA A 3 16.96 2.12 21.59
N ILE A 4 18.06 1.79 20.90
CA ILE A 4 18.02 1.37 19.48
C ILE A 4 17.41 -0.03 19.36
N ILE A 5 17.70 -0.93 20.29
CA ILE A 5 17.13 -2.28 20.33
C ILE A 5 15.63 -2.23 20.61
N GLU A 6 15.19 -1.39 21.55
CA GLU A 6 13.78 -1.18 21.85
C GLU A 6 13.03 -0.58 20.66
N LEU A 7 13.59 0.43 20.00
CA LEU A 7 13.02 1.01 18.80
C LEU A 7 12.87 -0.01 17.68
N ASN A 8 13.91 -0.81 17.41
CA ASN A 8 13.85 -1.87 16.40
C ASN A 8 12.79 -2.92 16.74
N THR A 9 12.65 -3.27 18.03
CA THR A 9 11.62 -4.20 18.49
C THR A 9 10.22 -3.66 18.23
N LEU A 10 9.99 -2.38 18.49
CA LEU A 10 8.71 -1.72 18.21
C LEU A 10 8.43 -1.64 16.71
N ILE A 11 9.41 -1.23 15.91
CA ILE A 11 9.30 -1.15 14.44
C ILE A 11 8.95 -2.51 13.84
N ASN A 12 9.64 -3.57 14.26
CA ASN A 12 9.40 -4.93 13.79
C ASN A 12 8.04 -5.49 14.21
N LYS A 13 7.34 -4.87 15.17
CA LYS A 13 5.95 -5.20 15.52
C LYS A 13 4.93 -4.31 14.81
N ALA A 14 5.22 -3.02 14.70
CA ALA A 14 4.29 -2.02 14.17
C ALA A 14 4.15 -2.09 12.65
N ILE A 15 5.26 -2.28 11.92
CA ILE A 15 5.24 -2.33 10.45
C ILE A 15 4.40 -3.51 9.93
N PRO A 16 4.62 -4.77 10.36
CA PRO A 16 3.88 -5.91 9.81
C PRO A 16 2.38 -5.80 10.06
N ARG A 17 1.98 -5.36 11.26
CA ARG A 17 0.58 -5.12 11.60
C ARG A 17 -0.04 -4.03 10.73
N SER A 18 0.66 -2.92 10.55
CA SER A 18 0.17 -1.80 9.74
C SER A 18 0.09 -2.17 8.25
N ALA A 19 1.05 -2.96 7.75
CA ALA A 19 1.04 -3.51 6.41
C ALA A 19 -0.18 -4.40 6.17
N ALA A 20 -0.47 -5.33 7.09
CA ALA A 20 -1.67 -6.16 7.03
C ALA A 20 -2.95 -5.31 7.02
N HIS A 21 -3.04 -4.32 7.90
CA HIS A 21 -4.21 -3.43 7.93
C HIS A 21 -4.39 -2.65 6.62
N LEU A 22 -3.32 -2.11 6.05
CA LEU A 22 -3.41 -1.37 4.78
C LEU A 22 -3.86 -2.25 3.61
N GLU A 23 -3.45 -3.51 3.59
CA GLU A 23 -3.87 -4.45 2.55
C GLU A 23 -5.39 -4.70 2.59
N THR A 24 -6.00 -4.79 3.77
CA THR A 24 -7.44 -5.05 3.89
C THR A 24 -8.31 -3.92 3.37
N LEU A 25 -7.74 -2.72 3.22
CA LEU A 25 -8.44 -1.53 2.72
C LEU A 25 -8.55 -1.49 1.19
N VAL A 26 -7.87 -2.39 0.48
CA VAL A 26 -7.79 -2.35 -0.99
C VAL A 26 -8.92 -3.14 -1.62
N ALA A 27 -9.84 -2.43 -2.24
CA ALA A 27 -10.94 -2.99 -3.01
C ALA A 27 -10.45 -3.64 -4.33
N PRO A 28 -11.28 -4.47 -4.98
CA PRO A 28 -10.91 -5.18 -6.22
C PRO A 28 -10.55 -4.23 -7.37
N ASP A 29 -11.15 -3.04 -7.42
CA ASP A 29 -10.85 -2.00 -8.42
C ASP A 29 -9.61 -1.15 -8.07
N GLY A 30 -8.91 -1.47 -6.98
CA GLY A 30 -7.77 -0.72 -6.47
C GLY A 30 -8.13 0.58 -5.75
N SER A 31 -9.43 0.85 -5.51
CA SER A 31 -9.83 1.92 -4.62
C SER A 31 -9.58 1.53 -3.16
N PHE A 32 -9.46 2.56 -2.32
CA PHE A 32 -9.26 2.46 -0.88
C PHE A 32 -9.84 3.73 -0.24
N PRO A 33 -10.10 3.74 1.09
CA PRO A 33 -10.66 4.90 1.76
C PRO A 33 -9.80 6.15 1.54
N ALA A 34 -10.41 7.21 1.00
CA ALA A 34 -9.75 8.48 0.74
C ALA A 34 -9.64 9.31 2.03
N VAL A 35 -8.84 8.83 2.98
CA VAL A 35 -8.72 9.41 4.33
C VAL A 35 -7.33 10.00 4.57
N GLY A 36 -7.28 11.00 5.46
CA GLY A 36 -6.04 11.62 5.90
C GLY A 36 -5.61 12.83 5.07
N ARG A 37 -4.68 13.60 5.66
CA ARG A 37 -4.26 14.92 5.13
C ARG A 37 -3.27 14.82 3.96
N SER A 38 -2.75 13.63 3.68
CA SER A 38 -1.76 13.36 2.62
C SER A 38 -2.32 12.45 1.53
N ILE A 39 -3.65 12.37 1.38
CA ILE A 39 -4.30 11.47 0.42
C ILE A 39 -3.95 11.79 -1.05
N THR A 40 -3.51 13.03 -1.33
CA THR A 40 -2.97 13.45 -2.63
C THR A 40 -1.66 12.75 -3.00
N CYS A 41 -1.05 12.00 -2.08
CA CYS A 41 0.08 11.11 -2.34
C CYS A 41 -0.36 9.75 -2.93
N ARG A 42 -1.65 9.55 -3.25
CA ARG A 42 -2.16 8.45 -4.07
C ARG A 42 -1.83 7.08 -3.47
N ALA A 43 -1.26 6.17 -4.26
CA ALA A 43 -0.76 4.86 -3.81
C ALA A 43 0.32 4.93 -2.72
N GLY A 44 0.90 6.10 -2.45
CA GLY A 44 1.77 6.33 -1.30
C GLY A 44 1.10 6.05 0.04
N ALA A 45 -0.23 5.99 0.11
CA ALA A 45 -0.95 5.46 1.27
C ALA A 45 -0.49 4.04 1.67
N LEU A 46 0.01 3.24 0.72
CA LEU A 46 0.50 1.87 0.94
C LEU A 46 2.03 1.77 1.15
N HIS A 47 2.69 2.88 1.50
CA HIS A 47 4.13 2.90 1.73
C HIS A 47 4.60 1.90 2.81
N ILE A 48 3.83 1.70 3.89
CA ILE A 48 4.20 0.72 4.94
C ILE A 48 4.08 -0.73 4.43
N LEU A 49 3.06 -1.04 3.62
CA LEU A 49 2.96 -2.36 2.97
C LEU A 49 4.15 -2.59 2.03
N SER A 50 4.50 -1.58 1.25
CA SER A 50 5.64 -1.58 0.32
C SER A 50 6.97 -1.76 1.04
N LEU A 51 7.14 -1.09 2.18
CA LEU A 51 8.31 -1.24 3.05
C LEU A 51 8.39 -2.65 3.67
N ALA A 52 7.26 -3.18 4.13
CA ALA A 52 7.20 -4.52 4.72
C ALA A 52 7.57 -5.62 3.71
N VAL A 53 7.14 -5.45 2.44
CA VAL A 53 7.56 -6.29 1.31
C VAL A 53 9.07 -6.21 1.11
N LEU A 54 9.63 -5.01 0.93
CA LEU A 54 11.08 -4.82 0.71
C LEU A 54 11.93 -5.38 1.85
N LYS A 55 11.44 -5.32 3.09
CA LYS A 55 12.14 -5.82 4.28
C LYS A 55 11.88 -7.29 4.60
N HIS A 56 11.05 -7.98 3.82
CA HIS A 56 10.62 -9.37 4.10
C HIS A 56 10.03 -9.58 5.51
N ILE A 57 9.26 -8.60 5.99
CA ILE A 57 8.64 -8.63 7.33
C ILE A 57 7.12 -8.67 7.28
N LEU A 58 6.51 -9.09 6.16
CA LEU A 58 5.07 -9.33 6.14
C LEU A 58 4.69 -10.40 7.18
N PRO A 59 3.54 -10.27 7.86
CA PRO A 59 3.08 -11.32 8.76
C PRO A 59 2.72 -12.58 7.97
N LYS A 60 2.85 -13.75 8.60
CA LYS A 60 2.67 -15.06 7.94
C LYS A 60 1.33 -15.23 7.21
N HIS A 61 0.27 -14.60 7.71
CA HIS A 61 -1.07 -14.67 7.13
C HIS A 61 -1.28 -13.73 5.93
N LEU A 62 -0.32 -12.87 5.61
CA LEU A 62 -0.33 -12.00 4.43
C LEU A 62 0.75 -12.45 3.44
N PRO A 63 0.42 -13.35 2.50
CA PRO A 63 1.36 -13.79 1.48
C PRO A 63 1.77 -12.65 0.55
N VAL A 64 2.99 -12.74 0.00
CA VAL A 64 3.54 -11.73 -0.92
C VAL A 64 2.70 -11.56 -2.19
N GLY A 65 2.08 -12.63 -2.71
CA GLY A 65 1.18 -12.56 -3.87
C GLY A 65 -0.08 -11.73 -3.60
N GLN A 66 -0.59 -11.75 -2.37
CA GLN A 66 -1.73 -10.94 -1.94
C GLN A 66 -1.32 -9.46 -1.81
N ALA A 67 -0.17 -9.21 -1.18
CA ALA A 67 0.40 -7.86 -1.09
C ALA A 67 0.70 -7.25 -2.48
N ARG A 68 1.26 -8.03 -3.41
CA ARG A 68 1.51 -7.59 -4.80
C ARG A 68 0.23 -7.19 -5.51
N THR A 69 -0.83 -7.98 -5.35
CA THR A 69 -2.14 -7.71 -5.95
C THR A 69 -2.69 -6.36 -5.46
N ALA A 70 -2.65 -6.13 -4.15
CA ALA A 70 -3.10 -4.87 -3.53
C ALA A 70 -2.29 -3.65 -4.02
N LEU A 71 -0.96 -3.76 -4.05
CA LEU A 71 -0.07 -2.69 -4.53
C LEU A 71 -0.32 -2.39 -6.02
N THR A 72 -0.33 -3.42 -6.86
CA THR A 72 -0.48 -3.30 -8.32
C THR A 72 -1.80 -2.63 -8.68
N ARG A 73 -2.91 -3.08 -8.08
CA ARG A 73 -4.23 -2.48 -8.32
C ARG A 73 -4.27 -1.02 -7.90
N THR A 74 -3.73 -0.69 -6.74
CA THR A 74 -3.74 0.69 -6.25
C THR A 74 -2.87 1.62 -7.10
N ILE A 75 -1.71 1.14 -7.54
CA ILE A 75 -0.84 1.86 -8.49
C ILE A 75 -1.60 2.11 -9.78
N ASN A 76 -2.15 1.07 -10.40
CA ASN A 76 -2.91 1.19 -11.66
C ASN A 76 -4.10 2.13 -11.53
N ARG A 77 -4.81 2.08 -10.41
CA ARG A 77 -5.99 2.92 -10.15
C ARG A 77 -5.61 4.39 -10.02
N THR A 78 -4.55 4.71 -9.29
CA THR A 78 -4.24 6.09 -8.88
C THR A 78 -3.19 6.78 -9.75
N MET A 79 -2.38 6.01 -10.47
CA MET A 79 -1.30 6.45 -11.37
C MET A 79 -1.64 6.17 -12.85
N ASN A 80 -2.92 6.20 -13.22
CA ASN A 80 -3.36 6.12 -14.61
C ASN A 80 -3.12 7.44 -15.38
N HIS A 81 -3.41 7.48 -16.68
CA HIS A 81 -3.22 8.65 -17.55
C HIS A 81 -3.82 9.97 -17.01
N ARG A 82 -4.90 9.91 -16.21
CA ARG A 82 -5.53 11.11 -15.61
C ARG A 82 -4.66 11.75 -14.52
N ALA A 83 -3.76 10.99 -13.91
CA ALA A 83 -2.86 11.46 -12.87
C ALA A 83 -1.80 12.44 -13.41
N TYR A 84 -1.50 12.43 -14.70
CA TYR A 84 -0.39 13.19 -15.29
C TYR A 84 -0.86 14.32 -16.18
N ASP A 85 -0.20 15.47 -16.10
CA ASP A 85 -0.40 16.57 -17.03
C ASP A 85 0.20 16.32 -18.41
N LYS A 86 0.03 17.29 -19.33
CA LYS A 86 0.54 17.21 -20.71
C LYS A 86 2.07 17.10 -20.80
N ASN A 87 2.78 17.44 -19.73
CA ASN A 87 4.24 17.38 -19.65
C ASN A 87 4.70 16.14 -18.86
N GLY A 88 3.78 15.27 -18.42
CA GLY A 88 4.10 14.07 -17.65
C GLY A 88 4.24 14.29 -16.14
N TRP A 89 3.87 15.46 -15.59
CA TRP A 89 3.94 15.69 -14.15
C TRP A 89 2.68 15.23 -13.43
N LEU A 90 2.84 14.63 -12.24
CA LEU A 90 1.72 14.27 -11.38
C LEU A 90 0.88 15.50 -10.98
N ARG A 91 -0.40 15.49 -11.27
CA ARG A 91 -1.36 16.49 -10.79
C ARG A 91 -1.66 16.27 -9.31
N ILE A 92 -1.99 17.34 -8.60
CA ILE A 92 -2.52 17.26 -7.23
C ILE A 92 -3.90 16.58 -7.25
N GLY A 93 -4.03 15.43 -6.58
CA GLY A 93 -5.27 14.67 -6.43
C GLY A 93 -5.02 13.18 -6.17
N VAL A 94 -6.09 12.39 -6.07
CA VAL A 94 -6.02 10.95 -5.75
C VAL A 94 -6.00 10.09 -7.00
N ILE A 95 -6.85 10.39 -7.99
CA ILE A 95 -6.90 9.66 -9.28
C ILE A 95 -6.60 10.55 -10.50
N GLY A 96 -6.63 11.86 -10.31
CA GLY A 96 -6.50 12.87 -11.37
C GLY A 96 -6.27 14.26 -10.76
N SER A 97 -6.76 15.31 -11.40
CA SER A 97 -6.70 16.67 -10.85
C SER A 97 -7.84 16.92 -9.86
N GLN A 98 -7.50 17.09 -8.59
CA GLN A 98 -8.42 17.37 -7.49
C GLN A 98 -7.76 18.38 -6.52
N PRO A 99 -7.41 19.60 -6.99
CA PRO A 99 -6.61 20.55 -6.21
C PRO A 99 -7.26 20.99 -4.90
N LYS A 100 -8.59 20.95 -4.79
CA LYS A 100 -9.33 21.27 -3.55
C LYS A 100 -9.08 20.27 -2.40
N LEU A 101 -8.47 19.12 -2.67
CA LEU A 101 -8.02 18.17 -1.64
C LEU A 101 -6.69 18.58 -0.99
N ALA A 102 -5.98 19.54 -1.58
CA ALA A 102 -4.69 20.02 -1.07
C ALA A 102 -4.84 20.68 0.30
N GLN A 103 -3.96 20.31 1.23
CA GLN A 103 -3.72 21.08 2.43
C GLN A 103 -2.72 22.21 2.13
N SER A 104 -2.59 23.18 3.04
CA SER A 104 -1.71 24.36 2.86
C SER A 104 -0.25 24.03 2.55
N TYR A 105 0.23 22.84 2.95
CA TYR A 105 1.59 22.36 2.72
C TYR A 105 1.74 21.47 1.48
N VAL A 106 0.65 21.16 0.76
CA VAL A 106 0.70 20.31 -0.43
C VAL A 106 1.18 21.14 -1.61
N CYS A 107 2.21 20.65 -2.28
CA CYS A 107 2.77 21.24 -3.49
C CYS A 107 2.97 20.18 -4.57
N GLN A 108 3.42 20.63 -5.75
CA GLN A 108 3.70 19.73 -6.86
C GLN A 108 4.79 18.69 -6.54
N GLY A 109 5.73 19.01 -5.66
CA GLY A 109 6.75 18.06 -5.20
C GLY A 109 6.21 17.04 -4.20
N SER A 110 5.30 17.44 -3.30
CA SER A 110 4.85 16.56 -2.22
C SER A 110 4.07 15.33 -2.72
N VAL A 111 3.40 15.42 -3.87
CA VAL A 111 2.66 14.29 -4.44
C VAL A 111 3.57 13.14 -4.89
N TYR A 112 4.87 13.40 -5.07
CA TYR A 112 5.87 12.37 -5.41
C TYR A 112 6.24 11.45 -4.24
N VAL A 113 5.72 11.69 -3.03
CA VAL A 113 5.75 10.70 -1.94
C VAL A 113 5.07 9.38 -2.38
N VAL A 114 4.22 9.40 -3.41
CA VAL A 114 3.71 8.19 -4.07
C VAL A 114 4.81 7.21 -4.47
N SER A 115 6.04 7.68 -4.76
CA SER A 115 7.17 6.85 -5.14
C SER A 115 7.55 5.79 -4.10
N ALA A 116 7.20 6.00 -2.82
CA ALA A 116 7.40 5.00 -1.77
C ALA A 116 6.59 3.71 -2.00
N VAL A 117 5.58 3.72 -2.87
CA VAL A 117 4.88 2.49 -3.27
C VAL A 117 5.78 1.55 -4.10
N PHE A 118 6.84 2.09 -4.73
CA PHE A 118 7.77 1.34 -5.57
C PHE A 118 8.96 0.77 -4.80
N LEU A 119 8.96 0.83 -3.46
CA LEU A 119 10.01 0.19 -2.64
C LEU A 119 10.28 -1.28 -3.03
N PRO A 120 9.29 -2.12 -3.40
CA PRO A 120 9.54 -3.49 -3.83
C PRO A 120 10.42 -3.61 -5.08
N LEU A 121 10.58 -2.58 -5.91
CA LEU A 121 11.52 -2.58 -7.04
C LEU A 121 12.99 -2.76 -6.62
N GLY A 122 13.31 -2.60 -5.33
CA GLY A 122 14.62 -2.94 -4.77
C GLY A 122 14.86 -4.44 -4.58
N LEU A 123 13.86 -5.30 -4.80
CA LEU A 123 13.98 -6.76 -4.70
C LEU A 123 14.59 -7.36 -5.97
N PRO A 124 15.36 -8.47 -5.86
CA PRO A 124 15.88 -9.19 -7.04
C PRO A 124 14.73 -9.75 -7.87
N SER A 125 14.91 -9.90 -9.19
CA SER A 125 13.86 -10.41 -10.09
C SER A 125 13.39 -11.84 -9.76
N THR A 126 14.21 -12.62 -9.04
CA THR A 126 13.88 -13.97 -8.58
C THR A 126 13.09 -14.02 -7.28
N ASP A 127 12.84 -12.87 -6.63
CA ASP A 127 12.15 -12.82 -5.34
C ASP A 127 10.75 -13.45 -5.41
N PRO A 128 10.28 -14.15 -4.36
CA PRO A 128 8.90 -14.64 -4.26
C PRO A 128 7.84 -13.56 -4.52
N PHE A 129 8.12 -12.30 -4.18
CA PHE A 129 7.24 -11.18 -4.50
C PHE A 129 6.97 -11.05 -6.00
N TRP A 130 7.91 -11.42 -6.88
CA TRP A 130 7.72 -11.37 -8.34
C TRP A 130 7.27 -12.72 -8.93
N THR A 131 7.69 -13.82 -8.32
CA THR A 131 7.57 -15.16 -8.92
C THR A 131 6.37 -15.96 -8.44
N GLN A 132 5.87 -15.73 -7.22
CA GLN A 132 4.66 -16.41 -6.74
C GLN A 132 3.42 -15.92 -7.50
N PRO A 133 2.35 -16.72 -7.62
CA PRO A 133 1.10 -16.29 -8.25
C PRO A 133 0.43 -15.15 -7.48
N GLU A 134 -0.39 -14.36 -8.18
CA GLU A 134 -1.27 -13.38 -7.53
C GLU A 134 -2.31 -14.10 -6.69
N LEU A 135 -2.67 -13.49 -5.55
CA LEU A 135 -3.68 -14.03 -4.63
C LEU A 135 -4.73 -12.95 -4.37
N PRO A 136 -6.01 -13.33 -4.18
CA PRO A 136 -7.08 -12.39 -3.86
C PRO A 136 -6.75 -11.56 -2.62
N THR A 137 -7.10 -10.27 -2.64
CA THR A 137 -6.93 -9.39 -1.47
C THR A 137 -7.87 -9.80 -0.34
N THR A 138 -7.58 -9.41 0.90
CA THR A 138 -8.49 -9.66 2.04
C THR A 138 -9.90 -9.16 1.74
N TRP A 139 -10.02 -8.01 1.06
CA TRP A 139 -11.32 -7.49 0.62
C TRP A 139 -12.07 -8.50 -0.25
N GLU A 140 -11.44 -9.05 -1.29
CA GLU A 140 -12.08 -10.04 -2.16
C GLU A 140 -12.44 -11.33 -1.40
N ARG A 141 -11.58 -11.77 -0.49
CA ARG A 141 -11.85 -12.96 0.33
C ARG A 141 -13.11 -12.77 1.17
N VAL A 142 -13.26 -11.59 1.79
CA VAL A 142 -14.40 -11.22 2.65
C VAL A 142 -15.67 -10.97 1.85
N TRP A 143 -15.61 -10.11 0.82
CA TRP A 143 -16.80 -9.58 0.15
C TRP A 143 -17.21 -10.37 -1.09
N GLU A 144 -16.31 -11.17 -1.66
CA GLU A 144 -16.58 -11.99 -2.86
C GLU A 144 -16.47 -13.49 -2.59
N LEU A 145 -16.32 -13.90 -1.32
CA LEU A 145 -16.20 -15.29 -0.88
C LEU A 145 -15.06 -16.07 -1.56
N LYS A 146 -13.97 -15.38 -1.92
CA LYS A 146 -12.80 -16.01 -2.56
C LYS A 146 -11.88 -16.69 -1.54
N GLY A 147 -12.21 -17.91 -1.14
CA GLY A 147 -11.37 -18.75 -0.26
C GLY A 147 -11.59 -18.52 1.24
N GLU A 148 -10.92 -19.32 2.08
CA GLU A 148 -11.08 -19.26 3.54
C GLU A 148 -10.50 -17.99 4.15
N ILE A 149 -11.09 -17.49 5.23
CA ILE A 149 -10.60 -16.32 5.98
C ILE A 149 -10.14 -16.82 7.35
N ILE A 150 -8.85 -16.66 7.66
CA ILE A 150 -8.33 -16.96 8.99
C ILE A 150 -8.25 -15.64 9.75
N ALA A 151 -9.13 -15.47 10.74
CA ALA A 151 -9.13 -14.31 11.61
C ALA A 151 -7.95 -14.39 12.59
N GLU A 152 -6.92 -13.55 12.45
CA GLU A 152 -5.93 -13.34 13.52
C GLU A 152 -5.59 -11.87 13.81
N HIS A 153 -5.90 -11.50 15.06
CA HIS A 153 -5.27 -10.47 15.91
C HIS A 153 -4.97 -9.08 15.33
N SER A 154 -5.99 -8.39 14.79
CA SER A 154 -6.03 -6.91 14.84
C SER A 154 -7.42 -6.25 14.80
N GLY A 155 -8.52 -6.99 14.94
CA GLY A 155 -9.84 -6.42 15.26
C GLY A 155 -10.90 -6.37 14.15
N VAL A 156 -10.74 -7.13 13.07
CA VAL A 156 -11.75 -7.30 12.00
C VAL A 156 -11.47 -8.69 11.41
N ILE A 157 -12.31 -9.74 11.39
CA ILE A 157 -13.68 -10.09 11.81
C ILE A 157 -13.58 -11.56 12.32
N LYS A 158 -14.38 -11.94 13.31
CA LYS A 158 -14.59 -13.34 13.72
C LYS A 158 -15.59 -14.03 12.81
#